data_AF-A0A537WCJ4-F1
#
_entry.id   AF-A0A537WCJ4-F1
#
_cell.length_a   1.000
_cell.length_b   1.000
_cell.length_c   1.000
_cell.angle_alpha   90.00
_cell.angle_beta   90.00
_cell.angle_gamma   90.00
#
_symmetry.space_group_name_H-M   'P 1'
#
loop_
_entity.id
_entity.type
_entity.pdbx_description
1 polymer ?
#
loop_
_entity_poly.entity_id
_entity_poly.type
_entity_poly.pdbx_seq_one_letter_code
_entity_poly.pdbx_strand_id
1 'polypeptide(L)'
;MQLEQLVKRAAGGPLICVHPAAGNAMKQWPADYFALVVDRLIATHGARIALIGAPGEEPIANELLARLRRPEAVTSLIGALPLADLPALLARASLFLGNDSGPKHIAAGLGVPTVGVHSGTVDVREWGPIGVNAVAVAREMVCSPCYLTNPQDCRRGLACLRELSPETVYQACERLLLLSMPAAAAPKAARRELARPARRAGRAARQSAAGLAAAGPR
;
A
#
# COMPACT_ATOMS: atom_id res chain seq x y z
N MET A 1 11.04 20.87 17.36
CA MET A 1 9.94 20.81 18.36
C MET A 1 8.71 20.03 17.85
N GLN A 2 8.25 20.22 16.60
CA GLN A 2 7.11 19.45 16.04
C GLN A 2 7.42 17.96 15.80
N LEU A 3 8.61 17.63 15.27
CA LEU A 3 9.00 16.25 14.99
C LEU A 3 8.98 15.40 16.27
N GLU A 4 9.55 15.87 17.36
CA GLU A 4 9.55 15.19 18.66
C GLU A 4 8.15 14.96 19.25
N GLN A 5 7.17 15.82 18.96
CA GLN A 5 5.78 15.65 19.37
C GLN A 5 5.04 14.62 18.48
N LEU A 6 5.33 14.61 17.17
CA LEU A 6 5.20 13.47 16.23
C LEU A 6 5.42 12.09 16.87
N VAL A 7 6.56 12.10 17.51
CA VAL A 7 7.39 10.97 17.86
C VAL A 7 7.08 10.44 19.25
N LYS A 8 6.83 11.35 20.21
CA LYS A 8 6.45 11.01 21.59
C LYS A 8 5.02 10.47 21.69
N ARG A 9 4.15 10.74 20.71
CA ARG A 9 2.79 10.15 20.63
C ARG A 9 2.76 8.68 20.15
N ALA A 10 3.91 8.03 19.95
CA ALA A 10 4.03 6.63 19.49
C ALA A 10 3.47 5.55 20.44
N ALA A 11 2.86 5.93 21.56
CA ALA A 11 2.32 4.99 22.54
C ALA A 11 0.99 4.31 22.14
N GLY A 12 0.42 4.57 20.96
CA GLY A 12 -0.93 4.10 20.58
C GLY A 12 -1.09 3.25 19.30
N GLY A 13 -0.08 3.19 18.41
CA GLY A 13 -0.17 2.46 17.13
C GLY A 13 0.95 2.86 16.14
N PRO A 14 1.09 2.12 15.01
CA PRO A 14 2.18 2.31 14.05
C PRO A 14 2.12 3.70 13.40
N LEU A 15 3.28 4.32 13.17
CA LEU A 15 3.38 5.57 12.41
C LEU A 15 3.44 5.25 10.92
N ILE A 16 2.53 5.81 10.13
CA ILE A 16 2.52 5.65 8.67
C ILE A 16 2.73 7.02 8.03
N CYS A 17 3.76 7.14 7.21
CA CYS A 17 3.99 8.34 6.41
C CYS A 17 3.26 8.21 5.08
N VAL A 18 2.49 9.23 4.72
CA VAL A 18 1.70 9.26 3.48
C VAL A 18 2.09 10.47 2.64
N HIS A 19 2.56 10.26 1.41
CA HIS A 19 2.77 11.32 0.42
C HIS A 19 1.69 11.20 -0.68
N PRO A 20 0.58 11.95 -0.56
CA PRO A 20 -0.53 11.78 -1.48
C PRO A 20 -0.33 12.53 -2.80
N ALA A 21 0.67 13.39 -2.93
CA ALA A 21 0.91 14.20 -4.13
C ALA A 21 1.83 13.47 -5.14
N ALA A 22 1.95 14.02 -6.34
CA ALA A 22 2.82 13.52 -7.39
C ALA A 22 3.35 14.68 -8.25
N GLY A 23 4.46 14.46 -8.95
CA GLY A 23 5.07 15.50 -9.79
C GLY A 23 4.22 15.98 -10.97
N ASN A 24 3.14 15.26 -11.31
CA ASN A 24 2.13 15.69 -12.28
C ASN A 24 0.83 14.89 -12.11
N ALA A 25 -0.25 15.38 -12.72
CA ALA A 25 -1.58 14.77 -12.68
C ALA A 25 -1.65 13.36 -13.29
N MET A 26 -0.71 12.98 -14.18
CA MET A 26 -0.66 11.63 -14.76
C MET A 26 -0.21 10.55 -13.78
N LYS A 27 0.37 10.95 -12.64
CA LYS A 27 0.86 10.06 -11.58
C LYS A 27 0.06 10.20 -10.28
N GLN A 28 -0.97 11.04 -10.27
CA GLN A 28 -1.73 11.45 -9.10
C GLN A 28 -2.90 10.48 -8.85
N TRP A 29 -2.74 9.54 -7.92
CA TRP A 29 -3.85 8.66 -7.54
C TRP A 29 -4.94 9.45 -6.79
N PRO A 30 -6.24 9.13 -6.95
CA PRO A 30 -7.33 9.95 -6.42
C PRO A 30 -7.30 10.13 -4.90
N ALA A 31 -7.62 11.34 -4.42
CA ALA A 31 -7.66 11.65 -3.00
C ALA A 31 -8.68 10.80 -2.21
N ASP A 32 -9.85 10.51 -2.80
CA ASP A 32 -10.85 9.57 -2.24
C ASP A 32 -10.26 8.19 -1.98
N TYR A 33 -9.36 7.73 -2.84
CA TYR A 33 -8.78 6.39 -2.74
C TYR A 33 -7.72 6.33 -1.65
N PHE A 34 -6.88 7.36 -1.54
CA PHE A 34 -6.00 7.52 -0.38
C PHE A 34 -6.79 7.57 0.92
N ALA A 35 -7.88 8.36 0.99
CA ALA A 35 -8.70 8.48 2.19
C ALA A 35 -9.28 7.12 2.64
N LEU A 36 -9.77 6.30 1.70
CA LEU A 36 -10.26 4.95 1.99
C LEU A 36 -9.18 4.05 2.60
N VAL A 37 -7.96 4.06 2.04
CA VAL A 37 -6.83 3.27 2.57
C VAL A 37 -6.42 3.76 3.95
N VAL A 38 -6.28 5.08 4.10
CA VAL A 38 -5.88 5.73 5.36
C VAL A 38 -6.88 5.44 6.49
N ASP A 39 -8.18 5.64 6.25
CA ASP A 39 -9.21 5.36 7.25
C ASP A 39 -9.20 3.89 7.69
N ARG A 40 -8.95 2.97 6.75
CA ARG A 40 -8.91 1.54 7.09
C ARG A 40 -7.67 1.17 7.89
N LEU A 41 -6.51 1.76 7.58
CA LEU A 41 -5.29 1.59 8.37
C LEU A 41 -5.47 2.13 9.80
N ILE A 42 -6.11 3.28 9.95
CA ILE A 42 -6.46 3.85 11.26
C ILE A 42 -7.41 2.91 12.01
N ALA A 43 -8.51 2.50 11.39
CA ALA A 43 -9.54 1.68 12.04
C ALA A 43 -9.04 0.28 12.44
N THR A 44 -8.17 -0.33 11.63
CA THR A 44 -7.74 -1.73 11.82
C THR A 44 -6.51 -1.84 12.72
N HIS A 45 -5.57 -0.89 12.61
CA HIS A 45 -4.27 -0.98 13.28
C HIS A 45 -4.03 0.11 14.33
N GLY A 46 -4.99 1.04 14.52
CA GLY A 46 -4.76 2.23 15.34
C GLY A 46 -3.65 3.11 14.76
N ALA A 47 -3.44 3.06 13.44
CA ALA A 47 -2.35 3.76 12.78
C ALA A 47 -2.46 5.28 13.00
N ARG A 48 -1.31 5.92 13.18
CA ARG A 48 -1.17 7.37 13.20
C ARG A 48 -0.56 7.81 11.87
N ILE A 49 -1.14 8.82 11.25
CA ILE A 49 -0.75 9.20 9.90
C ILE A 49 0.01 10.52 9.94
N ALA A 50 1.17 10.56 9.29
CA ALA A 50 1.86 11.80 8.96
C ALA A 50 1.73 12.05 7.45
N LEU A 51 0.92 13.04 7.06
CA LEU A 51 0.90 13.50 5.68
C LEU A 51 2.13 14.37 5.45
N ILE A 52 2.94 14.01 4.47
CA ILE A 52 4.12 14.74 4.08
C ILE A 52 3.93 15.28 2.66
N GLY A 53 4.68 16.32 2.31
CA GLY A 53 4.65 16.93 0.98
C GLY A 53 5.40 18.25 0.95
N ALA A 54 5.70 18.71 -0.24
CA ALA A 54 6.38 19.98 -0.50
C ALA A 54 5.41 21.17 -0.35
N PRO A 55 5.93 22.40 -0.15
CA PRO A 55 5.11 23.61 -0.26
C PRO A 55 4.40 23.67 -1.62
N GLY A 56 3.11 24.02 -1.62
CA GLY A 56 2.26 24.03 -2.82
C GLY A 56 1.44 22.74 -3.03
N GLU A 57 1.74 21.67 -2.30
CA GLU A 57 0.96 20.42 -2.34
C GLU A 57 -0.23 20.42 -1.34
N GLU A 58 -0.46 21.52 -0.61
CA GLU A 58 -1.54 21.65 0.37
C GLU A 58 -2.93 21.41 -0.22
N PRO A 59 -3.28 21.85 -1.45
CA PRO A 59 -4.59 21.56 -2.03
C PRO A 59 -4.89 20.06 -2.11
N ILE A 60 -3.88 19.24 -2.43
CA ILE A 60 -4.02 17.78 -2.55
C ILE A 60 -4.23 17.14 -1.17
N ALA A 61 -3.46 17.57 -0.17
CA ALA A 61 -3.68 17.11 1.21
C ALA A 61 -5.04 17.53 1.76
N ASN A 62 -5.46 18.77 1.50
CA ASN A 62 -6.75 19.28 1.96
C ASN A 62 -7.90 18.50 1.33
N GLU A 63 -7.79 18.15 0.04
CA GLU A 63 -8.72 17.24 -0.63
C GLU A 63 -8.83 15.90 0.08
N LEU A 64 -7.70 15.28 0.44
CA LEU A 64 -7.65 14.00 1.14
C LEU A 64 -8.25 14.14 2.55
N LEU A 65 -7.81 15.14 3.31
CA LEU A 65 -8.25 15.39 4.69
C LEU A 65 -9.77 15.60 4.77
N ALA A 66 -10.35 16.31 3.81
CA ALA A 66 -11.79 16.54 3.73
C ALA A 66 -12.62 15.26 3.52
N ARG A 67 -11.99 14.16 3.10
CA ARG A 67 -12.65 12.87 2.83
C ARG A 67 -12.43 11.83 3.92
N LEU A 68 -11.58 12.11 4.89
CA LEU A 68 -11.30 11.20 5.99
C LEU A 68 -12.48 11.14 6.96
N ARG A 69 -12.78 9.95 7.46
CA ARG A 69 -13.72 9.77 8.57
C ARG A 69 -13.08 10.08 9.92
N ARG A 70 -11.76 9.96 10.04
CA ARG A 70 -10.99 10.14 11.28
C ARG A 70 -9.82 11.14 11.12
N PRO A 71 -10.08 12.40 10.70
CA PRO A 71 -9.02 13.36 10.43
C PRO A 71 -8.16 13.69 11.67
N GLU A 72 -8.66 13.47 12.89
CA GLU A 72 -7.92 13.71 14.13
C GLU A 72 -6.74 12.75 14.33
N ALA A 73 -6.72 11.61 13.63
CA ALA A 73 -5.60 10.65 13.64
C ALA A 73 -4.50 11.02 12.63
N VAL A 74 -4.69 12.09 11.86
CA VAL A 74 -3.80 12.53 10.79
C VAL A 74 -3.16 13.86 11.15
N THR A 75 -1.83 13.92 11.08
CA THR A 75 -1.08 15.17 11.22
C THR A 75 -0.52 15.55 9.86
N SER A 76 -0.92 16.72 9.36
CA SER A 76 -0.36 17.28 8.13
C SER A 76 0.95 18.00 8.43
N LEU A 77 2.00 17.61 7.71
CA LEU A 77 3.33 18.23 7.71
C LEU A 77 3.68 18.77 6.32
N ILE A 78 2.71 18.86 5.42
CA ILE A 78 2.90 19.40 4.06
C ILE A 78 3.40 20.84 4.16
N GLY A 79 4.46 21.15 3.43
CA GLY A 79 5.10 22.47 3.41
C GLY A 79 5.83 22.85 4.72
N ALA A 80 5.59 22.12 5.81
CA ALA A 80 6.15 22.40 7.13
C ALA A 80 7.38 21.54 7.48
N LEU A 81 7.59 20.42 6.80
CA LEU A 81 8.75 19.53 7.00
C LEU A 81 9.87 19.87 6.00
N PRO A 82 11.04 20.34 6.46
CA PRO A 82 12.20 20.54 5.59
C PRO A 82 12.64 19.21 4.95
N LEU A 83 13.09 19.26 3.69
CA LEU A 83 13.56 18.06 2.98
C LEU A 83 14.71 17.35 3.72
N ALA A 84 15.58 18.11 4.40
CA ALA A 84 16.68 17.56 5.20
C ALA A 84 16.20 16.71 6.40
N ASP A 85 15.00 17.00 6.93
CA ASP A 85 14.43 16.29 8.07
C ASP A 85 13.56 15.09 7.64
N LEU A 86 13.21 14.99 6.36
CA LEU A 86 12.37 13.92 5.82
C LEU A 86 12.96 12.52 6.08
N PRO A 87 14.27 12.24 5.85
CA PRO A 87 14.84 10.93 6.17
C PRO A 87 14.70 10.56 7.65
N ALA A 88 14.87 11.52 8.56
CA ALA A 88 14.75 11.28 10.00
C ALA A 88 13.32 10.94 10.42
N LEU A 89 12.31 11.53 9.77
CA LEU A 89 10.91 11.14 9.96
C LEU A 89 10.64 9.74 9.40
N LEU A 90 11.06 9.48 8.16
CA LEU A 90 10.80 8.23 7.45
C LEU A 90 11.44 7.03 8.16
N ALA A 91 12.67 7.16 8.67
CA ALA A 91 13.37 6.12 9.42
C ALA A 91 12.61 5.61 10.65
N ARG A 92 11.55 6.30 11.06
CA ARG A 92 10.70 5.96 12.20
C ARG A 92 9.31 5.48 11.82
N ALA A 93 8.97 5.55 10.54
CA ALA A 93 7.70 5.06 10.04
C ALA A 93 7.72 3.53 10.03
N SER A 94 6.60 2.93 10.42
CA SER A 94 6.35 1.50 10.27
C SER A 94 5.96 1.14 8.83
N LEU A 95 5.53 2.13 8.04
CA LEU A 95 5.15 2.02 6.64
C LEU A 95 5.20 3.40 5.96
N PHE A 96 5.59 3.43 4.69
CA PHE A 96 5.36 4.54 3.77
C PHE A 96 4.32 4.14 2.72
N LEU A 97 3.41 5.06 2.40
CA LEU A 97 2.47 4.96 1.28
C LEU A 97 2.52 6.26 0.46
N GLY A 98 2.68 6.19 -0.86
CA GLY A 98 2.60 7.39 -1.69
C GLY A 98 2.52 7.10 -3.17
N ASN A 99 2.36 8.12 -3.99
CA ASN A 99 2.43 7.97 -5.45
C ASN A 99 3.86 7.70 -5.92
N ASP A 100 4.01 7.56 -7.24
CA ASP A 100 5.30 7.54 -7.92
C ASP A 100 6.01 8.91 -7.83
N SER A 101 6.68 9.15 -6.70
CA SER A 101 7.37 10.39 -6.33
C SER A 101 8.67 10.12 -5.56
N GLY A 102 9.48 11.18 -5.37
CA GLY A 102 10.78 11.10 -4.69
C GLY A 102 10.76 10.52 -3.27
N PRO A 103 9.86 10.94 -2.36
CA PRO A 103 9.82 10.45 -0.98
C PRO A 103 9.75 8.93 -0.83
N LYS A 104 9.08 8.24 -1.76
CA LYS A 104 9.00 6.78 -1.84
C LYS A 104 10.39 6.13 -1.96
N HIS A 105 11.27 6.70 -2.78
CA HIS A 105 12.63 6.18 -2.96
C HIS A 105 13.49 6.38 -1.71
N ILE A 106 13.33 7.53 -1.03
CA ILE A 106 14.01 7.80 0.25
C ILE A 106 13.57 6.79 1.31
N ALA A 107 12.26 6.55 1.44
CA ALA A 107 11.72 5.57 2.39
C ALA A 107 12.27 4.17 2.14
N ALA A 108 12.24 3.71 0.88
CA ALA A 108 12.75 2.40 0.50
C ALA A 108 14.26 2.26 0.76
N GLY A 109 15.05 3.30 0.43
CA GLY A 109 16.50 3.32 0.70
C GLY A 109 16.86 3.27 2.18
N LEU A 110 15.97 3.75 3.06
CA LEU A 110 16.11 3.64 4.52
C LEU A 110 15.63 2.27 5.07
N GLY A 111 15.21 1.34 4.20
CA GLY A 111 14.68 0.04 4.60
C GLY A 111 13.26 0.10 5.18
N VAL A 112 12.57 1.25 5.07
CA VAL A 112 11.19 1.41 5.53
C VAL A 112 10.28 0.59 4.62
N PRO A 113 9.35 -0.20 5.17
CA PRO A 113 8.33 -0.86 4.35
C PRO A 113 7.59 0.16 3.49
N THR A 114 7.59 0.00 2.17
CA THR A 114 7.23 1.06 1.23
C THR A 114 6.24 0.55 0.19
N VAL A 115 5.08 1.21 0.10
CA VAL A 115 4.10 1.03 -0.97
C VAL A 115 4.09 2.26 -1.86
N GLY A 116 4.48 2.08 -3.12
CA GLY A 116 4.35 3.10 -4.16
C GLY A 116 3.16 2.82 -5.06
N VAL A 117 2.27 3.78 -5.25
CA VAL A 117 1.18 3.70 -6.23
C VAL A 117 1.68 4.25 -7.56
N HIS A 118 1.64 3.43 -8.61
CA HIS A 118 2.15 3.77 -9.93
C HIS A 118 1.04 3.84 -10.97
N SER A 119 1.09 4.87 -11.81
CA SER A 119 0.31 4.91 -13.05
C SER A 119 1.02 4.14 -14.16
N GLY A 120 0.32 3.90 -15.27
CA GLY A 120 0.91 3.28 -16.48
C GLY A 120 1.80 4.22 -17.30
N THR A 121 2.23 5.35 -16.74
CA THR A 121 3.07 6.32 -17.45
C THR A 121 4.51 5.86 -17.63
N VAL A 122 5.03 5.09 -16.68
CA VAL A 122 6.42 4.63 -16.64
C VAL A 122 6.48 3.14 -16.31
N ASP A 123 7.60 2.49 -16.64
CA ASP A 123 7.82 1.09 -16.26
C ASP A 123 8.08 1.00 -14.75
N VAL A 124 7.28 0.22 -14.04
CA VAL A 124 7.41 0.01 -12.60
C VAL A 124 8.70 -0.72 -12.23
N ARG A 125 9.32 -1.45 -13.16
CA ARG A 125 10.63 -2.10 -12.94
C ARG A 125 11.78 -1.10 -12.93
N GLU A 126 11.61 0.03 -13.62
CA GLU A 126 12.59 1.11 -13.70
C GLU A 126 12.38 2.14 -12.58
N TRP A 127 11.12 2.53 -12.33
CA TRP A 127 10.78 3.63 -11.42
C TRP A 127 10.20 3.17 -10.07
N GLY A 128 10.00 1.87 -9.88
CA GLY A 128 9.52 1.30 -8.62
C GLY A 128 10.49 1.54 -7.46
N PRO A 129 10.01 1.48 -6.21
CA PRO A 129 10.91 1.52 -5.06
C PRO A 129 11.75 0.24 -5.00
N ILE A 130 13.03 0.39 -4.67
CA ILE A 130 13.98 -0.72 -4.60
C ILE A 130 14.21 -1.07 -3.13
N GLY A 131 13.96 -2.32 -2.76
CA GLY A 131 14.21 -2.84 -1.41
C GLY A 131 13.42 -4.12 -1.12
N VAL A 132 13.87 -4.90 -0.15
CA VAL A 132 13.24 -6.18 0.23
C VAL A 132 11.81 -6.02 0.75
N ASN A 133 11.50 -4.87 1.34
CA ASN A 133 10.19 -4.53 1.89
C ASN A 133 9.52 -3.41 1.09
N ALA A 134 9.80 -3.30 -0.20
CA ALA A 134 9.27 -2.25 -1.06
C ALA A 134 8.51 -2.84 -2.25
N VAL A 135 7.35 -2.25 -2.57
CA VAL A 135 6.51 -2.71 -3.68
C VAL A 135 5.91 -1.53 -4.45
N ALA A 136 5.98 -1.61 -5.77
CA ALA A 136 5.17 -0.79 -6.66
C ALA A 136 3.83 -1.50 -6.91
N VAL A 137 2.73 -0.84 -6.59
CA VAL A 137 1.37 -1.30 -6.88
C VAL A 137 0.88 -0.52 -8.11
N ALA A 138 0.59 -1.25 -9.18
CA ALA A 138 0.06 -0.71 -10.42
C ALA A 138 -1.03 -1.63 -10.96
N ARG A 139 -1.95 -1.05 -11.74
CA ARG A 139 -2.86 -1.83 -12.56
C ARG A 139 -2.14 -2.25 -13.83
N GLU A 140 -2.22 -3.52 -14.18
CA GLU A 140 -1.72 -4.01 -15.47
C GLU A 140 -2.52 -3.37 -16.61
N MET A 141 -1.82 -2.74 -17.54
CA MET A 141 -2.43 -1.99 -18.64
C MET A 141 -1.66 -2.24 -19.92
N VAL A 142 -2.37 -2.58 -20.99
CA VAL A 142 -1.78 -2.81 -22.33
C VAL A 142 -1.08 -1.58 -22.91
N CYS A 143 -1.41 -0.38 -22.43
CA CYS A 143 -0.76 0.85 -22.87
C CYS A 143 0.48 1.24 -22.04
N SER A 144 0.83 0.47 -21.01
CA SER A 144 1.94 0.81 -20.11
C SER A 144 3.26 0.22 -20.59
N PRO A 145 4.38 0.96 -20.57
CA PRO A 145 4.47 2.39 -20.25
C PRO A 145 4.00 3.27 -21.42
N CYS A 146 3.15 4.28 -21.15
CA CYS A 146 2.65 5.17 -22.20
C CYS A 146 3.42 6.50 -22.34
N TYR A 147 4.24 6.86 -21.34
CA TYR A 147 5.01 8.11 -21.28
C TYR A 147 4.23 9.42 -21.53
N LEU A 148 2.90 9.38 -21.43
CA LEU A 148 2.03 10.55 -21.56
C LEU A 148 2.27 11.52 -20.40
N THR A 149 2.31 12.82 -20.71
CA THR A 149 2.53 13.89 -19.74
C THR A 149 1.26 14.68 -19.41
N ASN A 150 0.23 14.59 -20.24
CA ASN A 150 -1.03 15.31 -20.06
C ASN A 150 -2.25 14.35 -19.99
N PRO A 151 -3.11 14.47 -18.94
CA PRO A 151 -4.33 13.68 -18.81
C PRO A 151 -5.28 13.72 -20.01
N GLN A 152 -5.34 14.85 -20.73
CA GLN A 152 -6.24 15.00 -21.87
C GLN A 152 -5.87 14.10 -23.06
N ASP A 153 -4.60 13.69 -23.17
CA ASP A 153 -4.13 12.81 -24.24
C ASP A 153 -4.48 11.34 -23.97
N CYS A 154 -4.86 11.01 -22.73
CA CYS A 154 -5.18 9.64 -22.33
C CYS A 154 -6.59 9.23 -22.78
N ARG A 155 -6.69 8.53 -23.92
CA ARG A 155 -7.95 7.94 -24.42
C ARG A 155 -8.65 6.96 -23.46
N ARG A 156 -7.95 6.49 -22.43
CA ARG A 156 -8.47 5.59 -21.38
C ARG A 156 -8.85 6.32 -20.10
N GLY A 157 -8.86 7.66 -20.09
CA GLY A 157 -9.30 8.47 -18.96
C GLY A 157 -8.60 8.17 -17.63
N LEU A 158 -7.28 7.93 -17.64
CA LEU A 158 -6.48 7.51 -16.48
C LEU A 158 -6.98 6.22 -15.79
N ALA A 159 -7.56 5.28 -16.53
CA ALA A 159 -8.00 3.98 -16.00
C ALA A 159 -6.91 3.25 -15.20
N CYS A 160 -5.62 3.43 -15.55
CA CYS A 160 -4.49 2.88 -14.78
C CYS A 160 -4.46 3.33 -13.30
N LEU A 161 -5.00 4.51 -13.00
CA LEU A 161 -5.11 5.07 -11.65
C LEU A 161 -6.54 4.91 -11.10
N ARG A 162 -7.55 5.26 -11.91
CA ARG A 162 -8.97 5.27 -11.49
C ARG A 162 -9.57 3.88 -11.31
N GLU A 163 -9.03 2.87 -11.97
CA GLU A 163 -9.46 1.47 -11.80
C GLU A 163 -8.44 0.65 -10.99
N LEU A 164 -7.41 1.29 -10.43
CA LEU A 164 -6.58 0.66 -9.40
C LEU A 164 -7.31 0.73 -8.07
N SER A 165 -7.85 -0.41 -7.64
CA SER A 165 -8.70 -0.50 -6.44
C SER A 165 -7.95 -0.07 -5.17
N PRO A 166 -8.59 0.76 -4.31
CA PRO A 166 -8.08 1.04 -2.98
C PRO A 166 -7.85 -0.23 -2.14
N GLU A 167 -8.62 -1.29 -2.36
CA GLU A 167 -8.43 -2.58 -1.70
C GLU A 167 -7.05 -3.16 -2.00
N THR A 168 -6.64 -3.16 -3.27
CA THR A 168 -5.35 -3.72 -3.69
C THR A 168 -4.19 -2.97 -3.02
N VAL A 169 -4.29 -1.65 -2.91
CA VAL A 169 -3.28 -0.82 -2.23
C VAL A 169 -3.30 -1.08 -0.72
N TYR A 170 -4.48 -1.15 -0.10
CA TYR A 170 -4.62 -1.48 1.31
C TYR A 170 -3.99 -2.85 1.65
N GLN A 171 -4.27 -3.89 0.86
CA GLN A 171 -3.72 -5.24 1.07
C GLN A 171 -2.18 -5.25 1.01
N ALA A 172 -1.59 -4.46 0.10
CA ALA A 172 -0.14 -4.28 0.04
C ALA A 172 0.40 -3.59 1.31
N CYS A 173 -0.27 -2.53 1.77
CA CYS A 173 0.06 -1.83 3.01
C CYS A 173 -0.03 -2.75 4.23
N GLU A 174 -1.13 -3.48 4.37
CA GLU A 174 -1.38 -4.39 5.49
C GLU A 174 -0.33 -5.51 5.53
N ARG A 175 -0.03 -6.13 4.39
CA ARG A 175 1.00 -7.17 4.29
C ARG A 175 2.37 -6.66 4.74
N LEU A 176 2.82 -5.52 4.23
CA LEU A 176 4.13 -4.97 4.57
C LEU A 176 4.19 -4.49 6.03
N LEU A 177 3.10 -3.92 6.54
CA LEU A 177 2.99 -3.50 7.93
C LEU A 177 3.07 -4.71 8.88
N LEU A 178 2.37 -5.81 8.59
CA LEU A 178 2.41 -7.00 9.44
C LEU A 178 3.77 -7.70 9.45
N LEU A 179 4.51 -7.66 8.33
CA LEU A 179 5.87 -8.22 8.23
C LEU A 179 6.92 -7.38 8.97
N SER A 180 6.66 -6.09 9.17
CA SER A 180 7.58 -5.18 9.86
C SER A 180 7.32 -5.05 11.37
N MET A 181 6.17 -5.54 11.85
CA MET A 181 5.85 -5.55 13.27
C MET A 181 6.69 -6.60 14.04
N PRO A 182 7.23 -6.25 15.22
CA PRO A 182 7.78 -7.25 16.14
C PRO A 182 6.68 -8.27 16.50
N ALA A 183 7.01 -9.56 16.55
CA ALA A 183 6.06 -10.66 16.78
C ALA A 183 5.14 -10.51 18.01
N ALA A 184 5.52 -9.65 18.97
CA ALA A 184 4.74 -9.34 20.17
C ALA A 184 3.58 -8.34 19.94
N ALA A 185 3.56 -7.60 18.83
CA ALA A 185 2.62 -6.50 18.57
C ALA A 185 1.49 -6.83 17.57
N ALA A 186 1.43 -8.05 17.03
CA ALA A 186 0.41 -8.44 16.07
C ALA A 186 -1.02 -8.35 16.67
N PRO A 187 -2.00 -7.73 15.98
CA PRO A 187 -3.38 -7.61 16.47
C PRO A 187 -3.99 -8.98 16.79
N LYS A 188 -4.79 -9.05 17.87
CA LYS A 188 -5.46 -10.30 18.33
C LYS A 188 -6.30 -10.99 17.23
N ALA A 189 -6.77 -10.26 16.23
CA ALA A 189 -7.56 -10.79 15.11
C ALA A 189 -6.78 -11.80 14.25
N ALA A 190 -5.49 -11.56 14.01
CA ALA A 190 -4.65 -12.41 13.14
C ALA A 190 -4.31 -13.78 13.76
N ARG A 191 -4.47 -13.94 15.08
CA ARG A 191 -4.13 -15.20 15.76
C ARG A 191 -5.18 -16.31 15.59
N ARG A 192 -6.38 -15.99 15.07
CA ARG A 192 -7.50 -16.93 15.04
C ARG A 192 -7.59 -17.77 13.75
N GLU A 193 -6.94 -17.34 12.66
CA GLU A 193 -7.00 -18.04 11.37
C GLU A 193 -5.83 -19.00 11.10
N LEU A 194 -4.70 -18.86 11.79
CA LEU A 194 -3.50 -19.70 11.55
C LEU A 194 -3.43 -20.96 12.42
N ALA A 195 -4.42 -21.20 13.28
CA ALA A 195 -4.43 -22.33 14.21
C ALA A 195 -5.43 -23.42 13.80
N ARG A 196 -5.26 -24.03 12.62
CA ARG A 196 -5.74 -25.40 12.37
C ARG A 196 -5.13 -26.03 11.11
N PRO A 197 -4.24 -27.04 11.22
CA PRO A 197 -4.03 -27.97 10.13
C PRO A 197 -5.22 -28.93 10.09
N ALA A 198 -5.97 -28.93 8.99
CA ALA A 198 -6.95 -29.97 8.70
C ALA A 198 -6.21 -31.29 8.45
N ARG A 199 -6.01 -32.09 9.50
CA ARG A 199 -5.69 -33.51 9.34
C ARG A 199 -6.93 -34.19 8.75
N ARG A 200 -6.83 -34.71 7.52
CA ARG A 200 -7.65 -35.85 7.10
C ARG A 200 -6.73 -37.01 6.76
N ALA A 201 -6.71 -37.96 7.69
CA ALA A 201 -6.09 -39.27 7.55
C ALA A 201 -6.76 -40.05 6.42
N GLY A 202 -5.95 -40.79 5.67
CA GLY A 202 -6.41 -41.72 4.66
C GLY A 202 -7.20 -42.89 5.27
N ARG A 203 -8.09 -43.46 4.47
CA ARG A 203 -8.56 -44.83 4.67
C ARG A 203 -8.61 -45.52 3.31
N ALA A 204 -7.70 -46.46 3.15
CA ALA A 204 -7.71 -47.42 2.05
C ALA A 204 -8.95 -48.31 2.18
N ALA A 205 -9.62 -48.57 1.07
CA ALA A 205 -10.55 -49.67 0.92
C ALA A 205 -10.15 -50.46 -0.33
N ARG A 206 -9.55 -51.62 -0.10
CA ARG A 206 -9.42 -52.70 -1.09
C ARG A 206 -10.79 -53.33 -1.27
N GLN A 207 -11.23 -53.56 -2.51
CA GLN A 207 -11.99 -54.76 -2.87
C GLN A 207 -11.63 -55.19 -4.30
N SER A 208 -11.34 -56.48 -4.44
CA SER A 208 -11.11 -57.22 -5.67
C SER A 208 -12.26 -58.19 -5.90
N ALA A 209 -12.77 -58.31 -7.13
CA ALA A 209 -13.32 -59.52 -7.78
C ALA A 209 -13.79 -59.08 -9.19
N ALA A 210 -13.11 -59.48 -10.27
CA ALA A 210 -13.28 -60.73 -11.01
C ALA A 210 -14.50 -60.76 -11.96
N GLY A 211 -14.22 -60.67 -13.27
CA GLY A 211 -14.78 -61.59 -14.28
C GLY A 211 -15.93 -61.11 -15.19
N LEU A 212 -15.83 -61.58 -16.45
CA LEU A 212 -16.77 -61.57 -17.59
C LEU A 212 -16.74 -60.31 -18.48
N ALA A 213 -15.98 -60.26 -19.60
CA ALA A 213 -15.97 -61.03 -20.86
C ALA A 213 -17.00 -60.57 -21.91
N ALA A 214 -16.49 -60.46 -23.17
CA ALA A 214 -17.18 -60.37 -24.47
C ALA A 214 -17.82 -59.00 -24.84
N ALA A 215 -17.77 -58.45 -26.06
CA ALA A 215 -17.22 -58.88 -27.35
C ALA A 215 -17.17 -57.66 -28.32
N GLY A 216 -16.13 -57.61 -29.16
CA GLY A 216 -16.25 -57.40 -30.61
C GLY A 216 -16.54 -55.99 -31.18
N PRO A 217 -16.23 -55.77 -32.47
CA PRO A 217 -15.70 -54.49 -32.95
C PRO A 217 -16.62 -53.74 -33.93
N ARG A 218 -16.44 -52.42 -34.03
CA ARG A 218 -16.12 -51.66 -35.26
C ARG A 218 -15.85 -50.21 -34.94
#